data_AF-A0A6G3Z2E0-F1
#
_entry.id   AF-A0A6G3Z2E0-F1
#
_cell.length_a   1.000
_cell.length_b   1.000
_cell.length_c   1.000
_cell.angle_alpha   90.00
_cell.angle_beta   90.00
_cell.angle_gamma   90.00
#
_symmetry.space_group_name_H-M   'P 1'
#
loop_
_entity.id
_entity.type
_entity.pdbx_description
1 polymer ?
#
loop_
_entity_poly.entity_id
_entity_poly.type
_entity_poly.pdbx_seq_one_letter_code
_entity_poly.pdbx_strand_id
1 'polypeptide(L)'
;MNFYKAVLWALPLSLLSNLGTVALARKADLQVFPSNGPVANCPQALVAYETPQPYSPGGYATDGMIQLSEIATDISISQVDDFSVTWIGTLKPEYFDCQATAGIISFDGEAYQGHSYIRAQFADGQVKVILDMTGVRDANDFTTEIIYQGMRDGNPRWTWGGTD
;
A
#
# COMPACT_ATOMS: atom_id res chain seq x y z
N MET A 1 -31.04 67.82 -12.28
CA MET A 1 -30.83 66.61 -13.11
C MET A 1 -29.76 65.75 -12.45
N ASN A 2 -30.17 64.65 -11.82
CA ASN A 2 -29.29 63.74 -11.08
C ASN A 2 -28.66 62.73 -12.05
N PHE A 3 -27.33 62.65 -12.08
CA PHE A 3 -26.60 61.57 -12.77
C PHE A 3 -26.16 60.52 -11.76
N TYR A 4 -26.65 59.30 -11.96
CA TYR A 4 -26.25 58.08 -11.27
C TYR A 4 -24.82 57.70 -11.66
N LYS A 5 -23.97 57.38 -10.68
CA LYS A 5 -22.71 56.64 -10.90
C LYS A 5 -22.79 55.30 -10.16
N ALA A 6 -23.02 54.23 -10.92
CA ALA A 6 -22.85 52.86 -10.44
C ALA A 6 -21.35 52.53 -10.46
N VAL A 7 -20.78 52.23 -9.30
CA VAL A 7 -19.41 51.70 -9.17
C VAL A 7 -19.51 50.18 -9.23
N LEU A 8 -19.09 49.62 -10.37
CA LEU A 8 -18.89 48.18 -10.56
C LEU A 8 -17.72 47.72 -9.69
N TRP A 9 -18.01 46.95 -8.64
CA TRP A 9 -17.03 46.21 -7.88
C TRP A 9 -16.53 45.03 -8.73
N ALA A 10 -15.29 45.10 -9.20
CA ALA A 10 -14.59 43.96 -9.77
C ALA A 10 -14.08 43.08 -8.64
N LEU A 11 -14.65 41.89 -8.48
CA LEU A 11 -14.14 40.84 -7.60
C LEU A 11 -12.91 40.19 -8.26
N PRO A 12 -11.75 40.13 -7.59
CA PRO A 12 -10.58 39.44 -8.13
C PRO A 12 -10.80 37.93 -8.05
N LEU A 13 -10.97 37.30 -9.20
CA LEU A 13 -11.22 35.87 -9.37
C LEU A 13 -9.90 35.06 -9.41
N SER A 14 -9.00 35.31 -8.46
CA SER A 14 -7.61 34.79 -8.50
C SER A 14 -7.21 33.93 -7.30
N LEU A 15 -8.13 33.11 -6.75
CA LEU A 15 -7.87 32.30 -5.54
C LEU A 15 -8.01 30.77 -5.72
N LEU A 16 -8.04 30.23 -6.94
CA LEU A 16 -8.26 28.78 -7.16
C LEU A 16 -7.07 27.99 -7.73
N SER A 17 -5.89 28.58 -7.86
CA SER A 17 -4.75 27.93 -8.52
C SER A 17 -3.86 27.04 -7.63
N ASN A 18 -4.32 26.62 -6.45
CA ASN A 18 -3.55 25.71 -5.59
C ASN A 18 -4.34 24.48 -5.12
N LEU A 19 -5.17 23.94 -6.01
CA LEU A 19 -5.65 22.56 -5.88
C LEU A 19 -4.49 21.62 -6.22
N GLY A 20 -3.62 21.38 -5.24
CA GLY A 20 -2.74 20.21 -5.28
C GLY A 20 -3.62 18.98 -5.51
N THR A 21 -3.28 18.19 -6.53
CA THR A 21 -3.94 16.91 -6.79
C THR A 21 -3.84 16.07 -5.52
N VAL A 22 -4.98 15.81 -4.87
CA VAL A 22 -5.05 14.83 -3.78
C VAL A 22 -4.67 13.49 -4.41
N ALA A 23 -3.50 12.96 -4.06
CA ALA A 23 -3.10 11.63 -4.48
C ALA A 23 -4.09 10.64 -3.86
N LEU A 24 -4.86 9.95 -4.70
CA LEU A 24 -5.82 8.95 -4.24
C LEU A 24 -5.06 7.68 -3.85
N ALA A 25 -5.42 7.13 -2.70
CA ALA A 25 -4.96 5.81 -2.30
C ALA A 25 -5.47 4.78 -3.32
N ARG A 26 -4.54 4.00 -3.87
CA ARG A 26 -4.80 2.86 -4.76
C ARG A 26 -4.98 1.60 -3.92
N LYS A 27 -5.92 0.75 -4.30
CA LYS A 27 -6.17 -0.53 -3.66
C LYS A 27 -5.42 -1.62 -4.42
N ALA A 28 -4.57 -2.38 -3.74
CA ALA A 28 -3.97 -3.60 -4.27
C ALA A 28 -4.74 -4.82 -3.76
N ASP A 29 -5.21 -5.67 -4.66
CA ASP A 29 -5.82 -6.95 -4.30
C ASP A 29 -4.76 -8.05 -4.43
N LEU A 30 -4.48 -8.73 -3.31
CA LEU A 30 -3.57 -9.86 -3.26
C LEU A 30 -4.39 -11.14 -3.21
N GLN A 31 -4.35 -11.93 -4.27
CA GLN A 31 -5.05 -13.22 -4.30
C GLN A 31 -4.29 -14.24 -3.46
N VAL A 32 -5.03 -15.01 -2.66
CA VAL A 32 -4.48 -16.13 -1.90
C VAL A 32 -4.62 -17.41 -2.72
N PHE A 33 -3.54 -18.18 -2.78
CA PHE A 33 -3.41 -19.43 -3.51
C PHE A 33 -3.14 -20.56 -2.51
N PRO A 34 -4.18 -21.31 -2.08
CA PRO A 34 -4.04 -22.41 -1.13
C PRO A 34 -3.26 -23.58 -1.72
N SER A 35 -2.36 -24.18 -0.95
CA SER A 35 -1.62 -25.39 -1.32
C SER A 35 -2.23 -26.66 -0.71
N ASN A 36 -2.98 -26.56 0.39
CA ASN A 36 -3.61 -27.68 1.08
C ASN A 36 -5.11 -27.84 0.78
N GLY A 37 -5.58 -27.24 -0.31
CA GLY A 37 -6.95 -27.40 -0.82
C GLY A 37 -8.01 -26.55 -0.11
N PRO A 38 -9.28 -26.63 -0.53
CA PRO A 38 -10.35 -25.74 -0.07
C PRO A 38 -10.80 -25.99 1.38
N VAL A 39 -10.37 -27.09 2.01
CA VAL A 39 -10.79 -27.48 3.36
C VAL A 39 -10.13 -26.62 4.44
N ALA A 40 -9.01 -25.97 4.13
CA ALA A 40 -8.20 -25.20 5.07
C ALA A 40 -8.72 -23.78 5.34
N ASN A 41 -9.90 -23.42 4.81
CA ASN A 41 -10.59 -22.14 5.01
C ASN A 41 -9.71 -20.89 4.79
N CYS A 42 -8.71 -20.96 3.91
CA CYS A 42 -7.87 -19.82 3.61
C CYS A 42 -8.70 -18.59 3.20
N PRO A 43 -8.30 -17.37 3.61
CA PRO A 43 -8.93 -16.15 3.12
C PRO A 43 -8.80 -16.11 1.59
N GLN A 44 -9.77 -15.52 0.90
CA GLN A 44 -9.74 -15.47 -0.58
C GLN A 44 -8.72 -14.45 -1.11
N ALA A 45 -8.56 -13.34 -0.39
CA ALA A 45 -7.67 -12.26 -0.76
C ALA A 45 -7.19 -11.50 0.50
N LEU A 46 -6.07 -10.78 0.35
CA LEU A 46 -5.66 -9.71 1.25
C LEU A 46 -5.77 -8.38 0.50
N VAL A 47 -5.99 -7.30 1.25
CA VAL A 47 -6.09 -5.96 0.67
C VAL A 47 -4.97 -5.09 1.20
N ALA A 48 -4.23 -4.48 0.28
CA ALA A 48 -3.29 -3.42 0.56
C ALA A 48 -3.77 -2.10 -0.04
N TYR A 49 -3.28 -0.99 0.51
CA TYR A 49 -3.49 0.35 0.01
C TYR A 49 -2.16 1.03 -0.18
N GLU A 50 -2.00 1.77 -1.27
CA GLU A 50 -0.82 2.57 -1.55
C GLU A 50 -1.19 3.99 -1.95
N THR A 51 -0.56 4.98 -1.33
CA THR A 51 -0.78 6.40 -1.60
C THR A 51 0.53 7.05 -1.98
N PRO A 52 0.68 7.56 -3.22
CA PRO A 52 1.82 8.39 -3.57
C PRO A 52 1.89 9.62 -2.66
N GLN A 53 3.07 9.91 -2.13
CA GLN A 53 3.30 11.17 -1.41
C GLN A 53 3.34 12.35 -2.39
N PRO A 54 3.09 13.59 -1.92
CA PRO A 54 3.28 14.77 -2.74
C PRO A 54 4.69 14.83 -3.33
N TYR A 55 4.79 15.36 -4.56
CA TYR A 55 6.07 15.51 -5.26
C TYR A 55 7.09 16.31 -4.44
N SER A 56 8.32 15.81 -4.37
CA SER A 56 9.47 16.51 -3.83
C SER A 56 10.62 16.41 -4.83
N PRO A 57 11.30 17.52 -5.20
CA PRO A 57 12.42 17.45 -6.14
C PRO A 57 13.50 16.46 -5.67
N GLY A 58 13.93 15.57 -6.56
CA GLY A 58 15.01 14.60 -6.31
C GLY A 58 14.54 13.24 -5.81
N GLY A 59 13.23 13.00 -5.70
CA GLY A 59 12.71 11.66 -5.44
C GLY A 59 11.19 11.57 -5.33
N TYR A 60 10.73 10.35 -5.12
CA TYR A 60 9.32 10.04 -4.83
C TYR A 60 9.23 9.09 -3.64
N ALA A 61 8.05 9.06 -3.02
CA ALA A 61 7.72 8.09 -2.00
C ALA A 61 6.26 7.64 -2.13
N THR A 62 6.01 6.40 -1.74
CA THR A 62 4.69 5.77 -1.70
C THR A 62 4.48 5.21 -0.31
N ASP A 63 3.45 5.70 0.37
CA ASP A 63 2.98 5.12 1.62
C ASP A 63 2.15 3.88 1.32
N GLY A 64 2.30 2.83 2.11
CA GLY A 64 1.42 1.67 2.01
C GLY A 64 1.02 1.05 3.34
N MET A 65 -0.05 0.27 3.29
CA MET A 65 -0.62 -0.44 4.42
C MET A 65 -1.33 -1.70 3.93
N ILE A 66 -1.31 -2.78 4.70
CA ILE A 66 -2.05 -4.02 4.39
C ILE A 66 -2.97 -4.38 5.56
N GLN A 67 -4.21 -4.79 5.26
CA GLN A 67 -5.24 -5.14 6.25
C GLN A 67 -5.02 -6.55 6.85
N LEU A 68 -3.86 -6.79 7.45
CA LEU A 68 -3.49 -8.09 8.00
C LEU A 68 -4.29 -8.45 9.28
N SER A 69 -4.73 -7.47 10.05
CA SER A 69 -5.47 -7.69 11.30
C SER A 69 -6.87 -8.28 11.09
N GLU A 70 -7.36 -8.30 9.85
CA GLU A 70 -8.60 -8.99 9.48
C GLU A 70 -8.45 -10.51 9.64
N ILE A 71 -7.24 -11.05 9.45
CA ILE A 71 -6.98 -12.50 9.44
C ILE A 71 -5.98 -12.97 10.50
N ALA A 72 -5.27 -12.06 11.16
CA ALA A 72 -4.22 -12.40 12.12
C ALA A 72 -4.22 -11.50 13.37
N THR A 73 -3.59 -12.00 14.43
CA THR A 73 -3.31 -11.30 15.70
C THR A 73 -1.80 -11.30 15.97
N ASP A 74 -1.38 -10.60 17.03
CA ASP A 74 0.02 -10.58 17.50
C ASP A 74 1.02 -10.19 16.40
N ILE A 75 0.58 -9.29 15.52
CA ILE A 75 1.35 -8.88 14.35
C ILE A 75 2.54 -8.04 14.80
N SER A 76 3.73 -8.43 14.36
CA SER A 76 4.98 -7.75 14.67
C SER A 76 5.94 -7.81 13.48
N ILE A 77 6.94 -6.93 13.51
CA ILE A 77 8.05 -6.99 12.55
C ILE A 77 8.97 -8.15 12.96
N SER A 78 9.31 -9.00 11.99
CA SER A 78 10.22 -10.14 12.18
C SER A 78 11.60 -9.92 11.56
N GLN A 79 11.66 -9.20 10.42
CA GLN A 79 12.90 -8.90 9.70
C GLN A 79 12.78 -7.54 9.02
N VAL A 80 13.88 -6.79 8.96
CA VAL A 80 14.00 -5.49 8.31
C VAL A 80 15.40 -5.34 7.73
N ASP A 81 15.47 -4.85 6.51
CA ASP A 81 16.63 -4.24 5.88
C ASP A 81 16.16 -3.07 4.98
N ASP A 82 17.09 -2.45 4.25
CA ASP A 82 16.81 -1.26 3.43
C ASP A 82 15.93 -1.56 2.21
N PHE A 83 15.79 -2.83 1.81
CA PHE A 83 15.07 -3.25 0.60
C PHE A 83 13.92 -4.23 0.89
N SER A 84 13.88 -4.85 2.06
CA SER A 84 12.83 -5.78 2.46
C SER A 84 12.45 -5.67 3.94
N VAL A 85 11.17 -5.85 4.20
CA VAL A 85 10.62 -5.98 5.56
C VAL A 85 9.61 -7.12 5.59
N THR A 86 9.66 -7.90 6.67
CA THR A 86 8.73 -9.00 6.92
C THR A 86 8.00 -8.79 8.23
N TRP A 87 6.67 -8.72 8.16
CA TRP A 87 5.80 -8.81 9.33
C TRP A 87 5.29 -10.23 9.50
N ILE A 88 5.18 -10.68 10.75
CA ILE A 88 4.62 -11.98 11.10
C ILE A 88 3.45 -11.78 12.05
N GLY A 89 2.39 -12.56 11.87
CA GLY A 89 1.24 -12.62 12.77
C GLY A 89 0.76 -14.05 12.96
N THR A 90 0.05 -14.27 14.06
CA THR A 90 -0.65 -15.53 14.35
C THR A 90 -1.98 -15.51 13.63
N LEU A 91 -2.28 -16.53 12.81
CA LEU A 91 -3.57 -16.63 12.13
C LEU A 91 -4.69 -16.78 13.16
N LYS A 92 -5.82 -16.10 12.91
CA LYS A 92 -7.03 -16.30 13.72
C LYS A 92 -7.52 -17.75 13.58
N PRO A 93 -8.26 -18.28 14.58
CA PRO A 93 -8.67 -19.69 14.60
C PRO A 93 -9.36 -20.19 13.32
N GLU A 94 -10.16 -19.35 12.66
CA GLU A 94 -10.85 -19.68 11.42
C GLU A 94 -9.91 -19.92 10.21
N TYR A 95 -8.68 -19.40 10.27
CA TYR A 95 -7.66 -19.51 9.22
C TYR A 95 -6.46 -20.37 9.63
N PHE A 96 -6.48 -20.95 10.84
CA PHE A 96 -5.30 -21.55 11.47
C PHE A 96 -4.64 -22.66 10.62
N ASP A 97 -5.44 -23.47 9.94
CA ASP A 97 -4.96 -24.57 9.10
C ASP A 97 -4.56 -24.13 7.68
N CYS A 98 -4.65 -22.83 7.35
CA CYS A 98 -4.34 -22.34 6.01
C CYS A 98 -2.86 -22.52 5.66
N GLN A 99 -2.59 -23.21 4.54
CA GLN A 99 -1.29 -23.23 3.88
C GLN A 99 -1.45 -22.63 2.49
N ALA A 100 -0.79 -21.50 2.25
CA ALA A 100 -1.01 -20.72 1.05
C ALA A 100 0.13 -19.72 0.80
N THR A 101 0.12 -19.14 -0.39
CA THR A 101 0.84 -17.91 -0.70
C THR A 101 -0.13 -16.86 -1.21
N ALA A 102 0.17 -15.57 -1.05
CA ALA A 102 -0.57 -14.51 -1.70
C ALA A 102 0.33 -13.54 -2.46
N GLY A 103 -0.20 -12.98 -3.54
CA GLY A 103 0.47 -11.98 -4.35
C GLY A 103 -0.52 -11.09 -5.08
N ILE A 104 -0.07 -9.89 -5.45
CA ILE A 104 -0.82 -8.85 -6.14
C ILE A 104 -1.30 -9.38 -7.48
N ILE A 105 -2.62 -9.29 -7.72
CA ILE A 105 -3.24 -9.61 -9.01
C ILE A 105 -3.82 -8.38 -9.70
N SER A 106 -4.15 -7.33 -8.95
CA SER A 106 -4.70 -6.11 -9.50
C SER A 106 -4.44 -4.89 -8.62
N PHE A 107 -4.45 -3.72 -9.25
CA PHE A 107 -4.59 -2.43 -8.59
C PHE A 107 -5.85 -1.75 -9.08
N ASP A 108 -6.74 -1.36 -8.16
CA ASP A 108 -8.00 -0.69 -8.47
C ASP A 108 -8.86 -1.47 -9.49
N GLY A 109 -8.77 -2.81 -9.47
CA GLY A 109 -9.43 -3.72 -10.40
C GLY A 109 -8.69 -3.95 -11.73
N GLU A 110 -7.66 -3.17 -12.04
CA GLU A 110 -6.83 -3.35 -13.23
C GLU A 110 -5.78 -4.43 -13.01
N ALA A 111 -5.69 -5.38 -13.94
CA ALA A 111 -4.79 -6.52 -13.82
C ALA A 111 -3.32 -6.07 -13.71
N TYR A 112 -2.62 -6.59 -12.71
CA TYR A 112 -1.20 -6.35 -12.48
C TYR A 112 -0.36 -7.42 -13.17
N GLN A 113 0.57 -7.00 -14.03
CA GLN A 113 1.41 -7.90 -14.84
C GLN A 113 2.86 -7.98 -14.33
N GLY A 114 3.18 -7.30 -13.22
CA GLY A 114 4.52 -7.26 -12.64
C GLY A 114 4.77 -8.37 -11.63
N HIS A 115 6.00 -8.42 -11.12
CA HIS A 115 6.31 -9.25 -9.96
C HIS A 115 5.68 -8.66 -8.70
N SER A 116 5.05 -9.51 -7.90
CA SER A 116 4.46 -9.09 -6.63
C SER A 116 5.54 -8.72 -5.62
N TYR A 117 5.71 -7.41 -5.38
CA TYR A 117 6.65 -6.90 -4.37
C TYR A 117 6.05 -6.91 -2.96
N ILE A 118 4.72 -7.02 -2.82
CA ILE A 118 4.03 -7.35 -1.57
C ILE A 118 3.55 -8.79 -1.68
N ARG A 119 3.94 -9.66 -0.75
CA ARG A 119 3.58 -11.10 -0.77
C ARG A 119 3.16 -11.55 0.62
N ALA A 120 2.38 -12.62 0.69
CA ALA A 120 2.13 -13.31 1.95
C ALA A 120 2.43 -14.80 1.87
N GLN A 121 2.84 -15.39 2.98
CA GLN A 121 3.06 -16.82 3.15
C GLN A 121 2.31 -17.29 4.40
N PHE A 122 1.49 -18.33 4.26
CA PHE A 122 0.68 -18.91 5.32
C PHE A 122 1.22 -20.32 5.60
N ALA A 123 1.62 -20.56 6.84
CA ALA A 123 2.11 -21.86 7.28
C ALA A 123 2.08 -21.93 8.80
N ASP A 124 1.82 -23.14 9.33
CA ASP A 124 1.96 -23.46 10.76
C ASP A 124 1.20 -22.49 11.70
N GLY A 125 -0.02 -22.10 11.32
CA GLY A 125 -0.84 -21.16 12.09
C GLY A 125 -0.33 -19.72 12.07
N GLN A 126 0.60 -19.38 11.18
CA GLN A 126 1.17 -18.05 11.03
C GLN A 126 1.00 -17.51 9.62
N VAL A 127 1.00 -16.19 9.50
CA VAL A 127 1.11 -15.47 8.24
C VAL A 127 2.30 -14.53 8.28
N LYS A 128 3.13 -14.61 7.24
CA LYS A 128 4.23 -13.67 6.99
C LYS A 128 3.86 -12.79 5.81
N VAL A 129 3.83 -11.48 6.00
CA VAL A 129 3.71 -10.50 4.92
C VAL A 129 5.09 -9.92 4.65
N ILE A 130 5.51 -9.95 3.39
CA ILE A 130 6.84 -9.54 2.94
C ILE A 130 6.65 -8.40 1.94
N LEU A 131 7.23 -7.24 2.23
CA LEU A 131 7.50 -6.20 1.25
C LEU A 131 8.95 -6.39 0.79
N ASP A 132 9.16 -6.55 -0.51
CA ASP A 132 10.47 -6.81 -1.13
C ASP A 132 10.65 -5.93 -2.36
N MET A 133 11.46 -4.90 -2.20
CA MET A 133 11.71 -3.87 -3.21
C MET A 133 12.89 -4.22 -4.13
N THR A 134 13.56 -5.37 -3.94
CA THR A 134 14.77 -5.75 -4.70
C THR A 134 14.54 -5.78 -6.21
N GLY A 135 13.31 -6.09 -6.64
CA GLY A 135 12.91 -6.12 -8.06
C GLY A 135 12.23 -4.84 -8.56
N VAL A 136 12.10 -3.81 -7.72
CA VAL A 136 11.40 -2.56 -8.03
C VAL A 136 12.42 -1.48 -8.37
N ARG A 137 12.39 -1.03 -9.61
CA ARG A 137 13.29 0.01 -10.14
C ARG A 137 12.62 1.37 -10.14
N ASP A 138 13.40 2.39 -9.81
CA ASP A 138 13.01 3.79 -9.96
C ASP A 138 13.24 4.31 -11.39
N ALA A 139 12.97 5.60 -11.63
CA ALA A 139 13.11 6.22 -12.94
C ALA A 139 14.55 6.25 -13.47
N ASN A 140 15.55 6.12 -12.59
CA ASN A 140 16.97 6.13 -12.90
C ASN A 140 17.61 4.73 -12.85
N ASP A 141 16.79 3.67 -12.80
CA ASP A 141 17.19 2.26 -12.73
C ASP A 141 17.90 1.86 -11.41
N PHE A 142 17.77 2.66 -10.36
CA PHE A 142 18.17 2.27 -9.02
C PHE A 142 17.08 1.45 -8.34
N THR A 143 17.49 0.61 -7.38
CA THR A 143 16.55 -0.14 -6.55
C THR A 143 15.84 0.81 -5.60
N THR A 144 14.51 0.69 -5.52
CA THR A 144 13.70 1.44 -4.56
C THR A 144 14.00 0.97 -3.13
N GLU A 145 14.03 1.90 -2.17
CA GLU A 145 14.35 1.65 -0.77
C GLU A 145 13.12 1.76 0.13
N ILE A 146 13.16 1.09 1.27
CA ILE A 146 12.18 1.25 2.36
C ILE A 146 12.63 2.43 3.23
N ILE A 147 11.79 3.47 3.26
CA ILE A 147 12.00 4.70 4.04
C ILE A 147 11.41 4.56 5.44
N TYR A 148 10.30 3.83 5.56
CA TYR A 148 9.60 3.61 6.81
C TYR A 148 8.95 2.24 6.86
N GLN A 149 8.89 1.66 8.05
CA GLN A 149 8.24 0.41 8.36
C GLN A 149 7.71 0.47 9.79
N GLY A 150 6.50 -0.02 10.00
CA GLY A 150 5.85 0.03 11.30
C GLY A 150 4.49 -0.63 11.30
N MET A 151 3.68 -0.20 12.27
CA MET A 151 2.32 -0.68 12.51
C MET A 151 1.39 0.52 12.71
N ARG A 152 0.15 0.41 12.25
CA ARG A 152 -0.94 1.35 12.55
C ARG A 152 -2.25 0.58 12.69
N ASP A 153 -2.97 0.81 13.78
CA ASP A 153 -4.28 0.16 14.04
C ASP A 153 -4.22 -1.37 13.90
N GLY A 154 -3.11 -1.97 14.38
CA GLY A 154 -2.85 -3.42 14.30
C GLY A 154 -2.40 -3.93 12.93
N ASN A 155 -2.24 -3.05 11.93
CA ASN A 155 -1.88 -3.41 10.56
C ASN A 155 -0.46 -2.97 10.19
N PRO A 156 0.28 -3.77 9.40
CA PRO A 156 1.55 -3.35 8.83
C PRO A 156 1.43 -2.09 7.98
N ARG A 157 2.41 -1.19 8.13
CA ARG A 157 2.51 0.05 7.37
C ARG A 157 3.95 0.26 6.92
N TRP A 158 4.12 0.84 5.74
CA TRP A 158 5.43 1.18 5.20
C TRP A 158 5.39 2.49 4.39
N THR A 159 6.59 2.97 4.07
CA THR A 159 6.84 3.93 2.99
C THR A 159 8.04 3.42 2.21
N TRP A 160 7.92 3.33 0.88
CA TRP A 160 9.04 3.03 -0.02
C TRP A 160 9.22 4.17 -1.02
N GLY A 161 10.43 4.35 -1.55
CA GLY A 161 10.71 5.46 -2.45
C GLY A 161 12.01 5.32 -3.23
N GLY A 162 12.20 6.20 -4.19
CA GLY A 162 13.33 6.19 -5.11
C GLY A 162 13.59 7.57 -5.68
N THR A 163 14.51 7.63 -6.63
CA THR A 163 14.86 8.86 -7.34
C THR A 163 13.92 9.10 -8.53
N ASP A 164 13.68 10.37 -8.87
CA ASP A 164 12.84 10.82 -9.98
C ASP A 164 13.65 11.29 -11.20
#